data_AF-A0A4S2T3R9-F1
#
_entry.id   AF-A0A4S2T3R9-F1
#
_cell.length_a   1.000
_cell.length_b   1.000
_cell.length_c   1.000
_cell.angle_alpha   90.00
_cell.angle_beta   90.00
_cell.angle_gamma   90.00
#
_symmetry.space_group_name_H-M   'P 1'
#
loop_
_entity.id
_entity.type
_entity.pdbx_description
1 polymer ?
#
loop_
_entity_poly.entity_id
_entity_poly.type
_entity_poly.pdbx_seq_one_letter_code
_entity_poly.pdbx_strand_id
1 'polypeptide(L)'
;MNETPVKQQNTGAYYGQAVASFAIALAAVGLGIYNMDADGWVRAFLGIAVLYLTTSAFTLAKVVRDRQEVTQIVSRVDKARMEKIMAEYDPFAPK
;
A
#
# COMPACT_ATOMS: atom_id res chain seq x y z
N MET A 1 4.45 -1.40 28.16
CA MET A 1 3.75 -2.47 27.41
C MET A 1 4.28 -2.43 25.98
N ASN A 2 5.07 -3.43 25.60
CA ASN A 2 5.73 -3.51 24.29
C ASN A 2 4.72 -4.03 23.27
N GLU A 3 4.01 -3.14 22.59
CA GLU A 3 3.27 -3.52 21.38
C GLU A 3 4.28 -3.62 20.25
N THR A 4 4.83 -4.81 20.04
CA THR A 4 5.47 -5.13 18.77
C THR A 4 4.40 -5.01 17.69
N PRO A 5 4.52 -4.10 16.70
CA PRO A 5 3.54 -4.03 15.64
C PRO A 5 3.62 -5.35 14.87
N VAL A 6 2.60 -6.19 15.06
CA VAL A 6 2.43 -7.43 14.32
C VAL A 6 2.36 -7.01 12.85
N LYS A 7 3.41 -7.33 12.09
CA LYS A 7 3.40 -7.13 10.65
C LYS A 7 2.38 -8.11 10.08
N GLN A 8 1.14 -7.65 9.93
CA GLN A 8 0.05 -8.47 9.41
C GLN A 8 0.36 -8.76 7.93
N GLN A 9 0.99 -9.90 7.68
CA GLN A 9 1.25 -10.38 6.33
C GLN A 9 -0.03 -11.04 5.83
N ASN A 10 -0.65 -10.43 4.83
CA ASN A 10 -1.77 -11.04 4.12
C ASN A 10 -1.30 -12.37 3.52
N THR A 11 -2.13 -13.41 3.64
CA THR A 11 -1.84 -14.71 3.05
C THR A 11 -1.77 -14.59 1.53
N GLY A 12 -0.97 -15.45 0.88
CA GLY A 12 -0.87 -15.47 -0.59
C GLY A 12 -2.22 -15.66 -1.29
N ALA A 13 -3.15 -16.37 -0.64
CA ALA A 13 -4.53 -16.53 -1.11
C ALA A 13 -5.30 -15.19 -1.16
N TYR A 14 -5.18 -14.35 -0.13
CA TYR A 14 -5.83 -13.04 -0.10
C TYR A 14 -5.28 -12.09 -1.16
N TYR A 15 -3.96 -12.13 -1.41
CA TYR A 15 -3.36 -11.40 -2.52
C TYR A 15 -3.92 -11.84 -3.88
N GLY A 16 -3.99 -13.15 -4.12
CA GLY A 16 -4.57 -13.70 -5.35
C GLY A 16 -6.03 -13.30 -5.54
N GLN A 17 -6.84 -13.37 -4.49
CA GLN A 17 -8.23 -12.89 -4.51
C GLN A 17 -8.33 -11.40 -4.86
N ALA A 18 -7.49 -10.56 -4.26
CA ALA A 18 -7.51 -9.12 -4.55
C ALA A 18 -7.20 -8.81 -6.02
N VAL A 19 -6.21 -9.49 -6.59
CA VAL A 19 -5.85 -9.36 -8.02
C VAL A 19 -6.99 -9.85 -8.92
N ALA A 20 -7.59 -11.01 -8.60
CA ALA A 20 -8.71 -11.55 -9.36
C ALA A 20 -9.94 -10.63 -9.32
N SER A 21 -10.32 -10.14 -8.13
CA SER A 21 -11.43 -9.19 -7.96
C SER A 21 -11.21 -7.90 -8.75
N PHE A 22 -9.99 -7.36 -8.72
CA PHE A 22 -9.65 -6.18 -9.50
C PHE A 22 -9.77 -6.43 -11.02
N ALA A 23 -9.26 -7.57 -11.50
CA ALA A 23 -9.37 -7.94 -12.91
C ALA A 23 -10.83 -8.10 -13.36
N ILE A 24 -11.67 -8.75 -12.54
CA ILE A 24 -13.10 -8.91 -12.81
C ILE A 24 -13.79 -7.54 -12.85
N ALA A 25 -13.51 -6.66 -11.90
CA ALA A 25 -14.09 -5.32 -11.86
C ALA A 25 -13.69 -4.49 -13.09
N LEU A 26 -12.41 -4.52 -13.49
CA LEU A 26 -11.93 -3.82 -14.67
C LEU A 26 -12.58 -4.35 -15.96
N ALA A 27 -12.72 -5.67 -16.08
CA ALA A 27 -13.41 -6.30 -17.19
C ALA A 27 -14.90 -5.93 -17.24
N ALA A 28 -15.58 -5.92 -16.09
CA ALA A 28 -16.98 -5.53 -15.98
C ALA A 28 -17.21 -4.08 -16.44
N VAL A 29 -16.34 -3.15 -16.02
CA VAL A 29 -16.37 -1.76 -16.47
C VAL A 29 -16.12 -1.66 -17.98
N GLY A 30 -15.11 -2.39 -18.49
CA GLY A 30 -14.82 -2.41 -19.93
C GLY A 30 -15.99 -2.94 -20.77
N LEU A 31 -16.63 -4.02 -20.33
CA LEU A 31 -17.84 -4.56 -20.95
C LEU A 31 -19.01 -3.59 -20.85
N GLY A 32 -19.16 -2.88 -19.73
CA GLY A 32 -20.16 -1.83 -19.56
C GLY A 32 -19.98 -0.70 -20.58
N ILE A 33 -18.75 -0.20 -20.75
CA ILE A 33 -18.43 0.84 -21.74
C ILE A 33 -18.70 0.34 -23.16
N TYR A 34 -18.39 -0.94 -23.46
CA TYR A 34 -18.61 -1.54 -24.77
C TYR A 34 -20.11 -1.68 -25.11
N ASN A 35 -20.93 -2.14 -24.15
CA ASN A 35 -22.36 -2.36 -24.35
C ASN A 35 -23.21 -1.08 -24.22
N MET A 36 -22.66 0.00 -23.64
CA MET A 36 -23.39 1.25 -23.44
C MET A 36 -23.71 1.92 -24.78
N ASP A 37 -24.98 2.22 -25.04
CA ASP A 37 -25.40 2.98 -26.22
C ASP A 37 -24.95 4.45 -26.11
N ALA A 38 -23.80 4.75 -26.71
CA ALA A 38 -23.15 6.05 -26.67
C ALA A 38 -22.24 6.21 -27.90
N ASP A 39 -21.95 7.45 -28.26
CA ASP A 39 -21.01 7.78 -29.32
C ASP A 39 -19.62 7.16 -29.02
N GLY A 40 -18.94 6.70 -30.06
CA GLY A 40 -17.58 6.17 -29.99
C GLY A 40 -16.60 7.13 -29.32
N TRP A 41 -16.79 8.45 -29.48
CA TRP A 41 -15.97 9.44 -28.79
C TRP A 41 -16.15 9.40 -27.26
N VAL A 42 -17.40 9.29 -26.79
CA VAL A 42 -17.72 9.21 -25.35
C VAL A 42 -17.15 7.91 -24.76
N ARG A 43 -17.27 6.80 -25.49
CA ARG A 43 -16.68 5.51 -25.09
C ARG A 43 -15.15 5.60 -24.98
N ALA A 44 -14.48 6.25 -25.93
CA ALA A 44 -13.04 6.44 -25.91
C ALA A 44 -12.59 7.31 -24.72
N PHE A 45 -13.30 8.42 -24.45
CA PHE A 45 -13.04 9.26 -23.28
C PHE A 45 -13.16 8.48 -21.97
N LEU A 46 -14.22 7.70 -21.81
CA LEU A 46 -14.42 6.84 -20.62
C LEU A 46 -13.33 5.77 -20.51
N GLY A 47 -12.91 5.17 -21.62
CA GLY A 47 -11.80 4.21 -21.64
C GLY A 47 -10.50 4.83 -21.13
N ILE A 48 -10.14 6.01 -21.63
CA ILE A 48 -8.94 6.74 -21.17
C ILE A 48 -9.08 7.14 -19.70
N ALA A 49 -10.25 7.64 -19.30
CA ALA A 49 -10.52 8.03 -17.91
C ALA A 49 -10.33 6.84 -16.94
N VAL A 50 -10.88 5.67 -17.27
CA VAL A 50 -10.72 4.45 -16.45
C VAL A 50 -9.26 4.03 -16.37
N LEU A 51 -8.53 4.02 -17.48
CA LEU A 51 -7.11 3.65 -17.51
C LEU A 51 -6.23 4.60 -16.69
N TYR A 52 -6.43 5.91 -16.85
CA TYR A 52 -5.68 6.93 -16.12
C TYR A 52 -6.01 6.93 -14.63
N LEU A 53 -7.30 6.87 -14.27
CA LEU A 53 -7.75 6.77 -12.88
C LEU A 53 -7.18 5.53 -12.18
N THR A 54 -7.22 4.38 -12.86
CA THR A 54 -6.64 3.13 -12.34
C THR A 54 -5.14 3.26 -12.10
N THR A 55 -4.41 3.79 -13.08
CA THR A 55 -2.95 3.93 -13.00
C THR A 55 -2.53 4.90 -11.89
N SER A 56 -3.21 6.05 -11.79
CA SER A 56 -2.98 7.04 -10.74
C SER A 56 -3.35 6.51 -9.36
N ALA A 57 -4.44 5.76 -9.21
CA ALA A 57 -4.82 5.11 -7.96
C ALA A 57 -3.74 4.11 -7.47
N PHE A 58 -3.19 3.28 -8.35
CA PHE A 58 -2.08 2.40 -8.00
C PHE A 58 -0.80 3.16 -7.62
N THR A 59 -0.53 4.28 -8.30
CA THR A 59 0.61 5.14 -7.98
C THR A 59 0.44 5.76 -6.60
N LEU A 60 -0.75 6.30 -6.31
CA LEU A 60 -1.08 6.84 -5.00
C LEU A 60 -0.99 5.76 -3.91
N ALA A 61 -1.50 4.55 -4.16
CA ALA A 61 -1.40 3.44 -3.23
C ALA A 61 0.06 3.07 -2.92
N LYS A 62 0.94 3.07 -3.93
CA LYS A 62 2.39 2.90 -3.71
C LYS A 62 2.95 4.02 -2.84
N VAL A 63 2.69 5.29 -3.17
CA VAL A 63 3.19 6.43 -2.39
C VAL A 63 2.74 6.37 -0.92
N VAL A 64 1.49 5.99 -0.67
CA VAL A 64 0.96 5.83 0.69
C VAL A 64 1.67 4.68 1.42
N ARG A 65 1.84 3.54 0.76
CA ARG A 65 2.55 2.38 1.32
C ARG A 65 4.02 2.70 1.62
N ASP A 66 4.71 3.32 0.68
CA ASP A 66 6.11 3.70 0.82
C ASP A 66 6.29 4.66 2.00
N ARG A 67 5.37 5.61 2.19
CA ARG A 67 5.35 6.49 3.38
C ARG A 67 5.17 5.71 4.68
N GLN A 68 4.26 4.74 4.72
CA GLN A 68 4.05 3.89 5.91
C GLN A 68 5.29 3.05 6.23
N GLU A 69 5.94 2.47 5.21
CA GLU A 69 7.16 1.68 5.37
C GLU A 69 8.32 2.54 5.91
N VAL A 70 8.53 3.76 5.38
CA VAL A 70 9.54 4.69 5.87
C VAL A 70 9.31 5.04 7.35
N THR A 71 8.08 5.39 7.74
CA THR A 71 7.74 5.70 9.14
C THR A 71 8.03 4.51 10.08
N GLN A 72 7.71 3.29 9.64
CA GLN A 72 8.00 2.09 10.44
C GLN A 72 9.51 1.85 10.61
N ILE A 73 10.31 2.07 9.56
CA ILE A 73 11.77 1.87 9.62
C ILE A 73 12.43 2.87 10.58
N VAL A 74 12.10 4.16 10.47
CA VAL A 74 12.65 5.21 11.35
C VAL A 74 12.36 4.88 12.82
N SER A 75 11.13 4.49 13.15
CA SER A 75 10.77 4.12 14.53
C SER A 75 11.57 2.94 15.11
N ARG A 76 12.01 1.99 14.25
CA ARG A 76 12.84 0.85 14.67
C ARG A 76 14.28 1.27 14.91
N VAL A 77 14.83 2.15 14.08
CA VAL A 77 16.18 2.69 14.24
C VAL A 77 16.28 3.53 15.51
N ASP A 78 15.28 4.38 15.78
CA ASP A 78 15.24 5.19 16.99
C ASP A 78 15.19 4.31 18.24
N LYS A 79 14.34 3.26 18.24
CA LYS A 79 14.28 2.28 19.32
C LYS A 79 15.63 1.60 19.55
N ALA A 80 16.29 1.12 18.49
CA ALA A 80 17.60 0.46 18.60
C ALA A 80 18.70 1.41 19.10
N ARG A 81 18.66 2.69 18.69
CA ARG A 81 19.59 3.72 19.21
C ARG A 81 19.35 4.01 20.68
N MET A 82 18.09 4.15 21.10
CA MET A 82 17.74 4.36 22.51
C MET A 82 18.15 3.15 23.37
N GLU A 83 17.91 1.93 22.89
CA GLU A 83 18.33 0.70 23.55
C GLU A 83 19.87 0.66 23.70
N LYS A 84 20.62 1.03 22.66
CA LYS A 84 22.08 1.13 22.75
C LYS A 84 22.54 2.14 23.79
N ILE A 85 21.95 3.34 23.81
CA ILE A 85 22.30 4.40 24.79
C ILE A 85 21.98 3.93 26.21
N MET A 86 20.84 3.27 26.43
CA MET A 86 20.50 2.71 27.73
C MET A 86 21.43 1.57 28.14
N ALA A 87 21.92 0.77 27.19
CA ALA A 87 22.85 -0.32 27.46
C ALA A 87 24.28 0.17 27.75
N GLU A 88 24.74 1.24 27.10
CA GLU A 88 26.06 1.85 27.35
C GLU A 88 26.08 2.70 28.64
N TYR A 89 24.93 3.19 29.10
CA TYR A 89 24.84 3.94 30.35
C TYR A 89 24.71 2.97 31.54
N ASP A 90 25.84 2.58 32.13
CA ASP A 90 25.89 1.85 33.41
C ASP A 90 25.95 2.85 34.60
N PRO A 91 24.85 3.08 35.33
CA PRO A 91 24.83 4.00 36.46
C PRO A 91 25.58 3.49 37.71
N PHE A 92 26.16 2.28 37.69
CA PHE A 92 26.86 1.67 38.84
C PHE A 92 28.35 1.41 38.62
N ALA A 93 28.95 1.87 37.52
CA ALA A 93 30.40 1.77 37.32
C ALA A 93 31.16 2.58 38.41
N PRO A 94 32.07 1.96 39.19
CA PRO A 94 32.80 2.65 40.24
C PRO A 94 33.74 3.70 39.64
N LYS A 95 33.73 4.91 40.24
CA LYS A 95 34.54 6.09 39.86
C LYS A 95 36.04 5.81 39.82
#